data_AF-A0A7G1I2P2-F1
#
_entry.id   AF-A0A7G1I2P2-F1
#
_cell.length_a   1.000
_cell.length_b   1.000
_cell.length_c   1.000
_cell.angle_alpha   90.00
_cell.angle_beta   90.00
_cell.angle_gamma   90.00
#
_symmetry.space_group_name_H-M   'P 1'
#
loop_
_entity.id
_entity.type
_entity.pdbx_description
1 polymer ?
#
loop_
_entity_poly.entity_id
_entity_poly.type
_entity_poly.pdbx_seq_one_letter_code
_entity_poly.pdbx_strand_id
1 'polypeptide(L)' 'MVQTSFDKQFVRNWLTSPESGWDRGGDQPPPPLPSAIIEATRERYIEAYERISGLWFGDWIGPSA' A
#
# COMPACT_ATOMS: atom_id res chain seq x y z
N MET A 1 -10.44 -1.00 20.63
CA MET A 1 -10.67 -0.61 19.22
C MET A 1 -9.50 -1.09 18.40
N VAL A 2 -9.74 -1.74 17.25
CA VAL A 2 -8.66 -2.08 16.32
C VAL A 2 -8.34 -0.81 15.52
N GLN A 3 -7.05 -0.44 15.45
CA GLN A 3 -6.59 0.69 14.64
C GLN A 3 -6.05 0.14 13.33
N THR A 4 -6.64 0.57 12.20
CA THR A 4 -6.19 0.15 10.87
C THR A 4 -4.97 0.95 10.46
N SER A 5 -3.94 0.29 9.94
CA SER A 5 -2.78 1.00 9.38
C SER A 5 -3.24 1.91 8.24
N PHE A 6 -2.81 3.17 8.26
CA PHE A 6 -3.25 4.15 7.27
C PHE A 6 -2.84 3.77 5.85
N ASP A 7 -1.62 3.26 5.73
CA ASP A 7 -0.91 2.97 4.50
C ASP A 7 -0.95 1.48 4.11
N LYS A 8 -0.69 0.56 5.05
CA LYS A 8 -0.47 -0.85 4.72
C LYS A 8 -1.71 -1.72 4.81
N GLN A 9 -2.89 -1.16 5.11
CA GLN A 9 -4.08 -1.98 5.29
C GLN A 9 -4.53 -2.65 3.99
N PHE A 10 -4.36 -2.01 2.83
CA PHE A 10 -4.67 -2.60 1.53
C PHE A 10 -3.83 -3.85 1.23
N VAL A 11 -2.51 -3.71 1.37
CA VAL A 11 -1.57 -4.83 1.20
C VAL A 11 -1.88 -5.97 2.16
N ARG A 12 -2.13 -5.66 3.44
CA ARG A 12 -2.44 -6.67 4.45
C ARG A 12 -3.73 -7.41 4.12
N ASN A 13 -4.80 -6.67 3.81
CA ASN A 13 -6.09 -7.26 3.46
C ASN A 13 -5.96 -8.20 2.26
N TRP A 14 -5.26 -7.77 1.21
CA TRP A 14 -5.05 -8.61 0.04
C TRP A 14 -4.21 -9.85 0.34
N LEU A 15 -3.07 -9.71 1.02
CA LEU A 15 -2.22 -10.85 1.37
C LEU A 15 -2.94 -11.90 2.21
N THR A 16 -3.87 -11.49 3.07
CA THR A 16 -4.68 -12.42 3.90
C THR A 16 -5.99 -12.85 3.24
N SER A 17 -6.27 -12.41 2.02
CA SER A 17 -7.47 -12.79 1.27
C SER A 17 -7.26 -14.09 0.51
N PRO A 18 -8.32 -14.88 0.23
CA PRO A 18 -8.21 -16.09 -0.59
C PRO A 18 -7.56 -15.87 -1.97
N GLU A 19 -7.73 -14.67 -2.54
CA GLU A 19 -7.23 -14.28 -3.85
C GLU A 19 -5.70 -14.25 -3.94
N SER A 20 -4.99 -14.04 -2.83
CA SER A 20 -3.53 -14.11 -2.83
C SER A 20 -3.02 -15.55 -2.95
N GLY A 21 -3.81 -16.53 -2.50
CA GLY A 21 -3.39 -17.93 -2.38
C GLY A 21 -2.18 -18.13 -1.45
N TRP A 22 -1.78 -17.12 -0.67
CA TRP A 22 -0.57 -17.15 0.13
C TRP A 22 -0.84 -17.66 1.55
N ASP A 23 -0.11 -18.69 1.96
CA ASP A 23 -0.05 -19.11 3.35
C ASP A 23 1.04 -18.33 4.10
N ARG A 24 0.60 -17.43 4.98
CA ARG A 24 1.49 -16.62 5.83
C ARG A 24 2.33 -17.45 6.81
N GLY A 25 1.88 -18.65 7.18
CA GLY A 25 2.61 -19.56 8.07
C GLY A 25 3.50 -20.56 7.35
N GLY A 26 3.43 -20.64 6.01
CA GLY A 26 4.19 -21.56 5.20
C GLY A 26 5.59 -21.04 4.83
N ASP A 27 6.33 -21.85 4.07
CA ASP A 27 7.74 -21.57 3.74
C ASP A 27 7.93 -20.74 2.45
N GLN A 28 6.84 -20.42 1.75
CA GLN A 28 6.89 -19.67 0.48
C GLN A 28 6.77 -18.16 0.72
N PRO A 29 7.55 -17.33 0.00
CA PRO A 29 7.41 -15.88 0.09
C PRO A 29 6.04 -15.42 -0.44
N PRO A 30 5.56 -14.22 -0.02
CA PRO A 30 4.32 -13.67 -0.53
C PRO A 30 4.38 -13.43 -2.05
N PRO A 31 3.26 -13.60 -2.76
CA PRO A 31 3.17 -13.37 -4.20
C PRO A 31 3.26 -11.87 -4.55
N PRO A 32 3.53 -11.55 -5.83
CA PRO A 32 3.44 -10.18 -6.32
C PRO A 32 2.06 -9.57 -6.09
N LEU A 33 2.03 -8.28 -5.75
CA LEU A 33 0.78 -7.54 -5.54
C LEU A 33 0.11 -7.22 -6.89
N PRO A 34 -1.24 -7.27 -6.98
CA PRO A 34 -1.96 -6.74 -8.12
C PRO A 34 -1.74 -5.24 -8.26
N SER A 35 -1.76 -4.74 -9.51
CA SER A 35 -1.60 -3.31 -9.79
C SER A 35 -2.56 -2.43 -9.00
N ALA A 36 -3.82 -2.83 -8.88
CA ALA A 36 -4.82 -2.08 -8.10
C ALA A 36 -4.45 -1.90 -6.62
N ILE A 37 -3.82 -2.90 -6.00
CA ILE A 37 -3.35 -2.81 -4.61
C ILE A 37 -2.12 -1.90 -4.51
N ILE A 38 -1.23 -1.96 -5.50
CA ILE A 38 -0.07 -1.08 -5.59
C ILE A 38 -0.53 0.39 -5.71
N GLU A 39 -1.43 0.70 -6.64
CA GLU A 39 -1.93 2.06 -6.85
C GLU A 39 -2.67 2.58 -5.61
N ALA A 40 -3.58 1.81 -5.03
CA ALA A 40 -4.28 2.21 -3.80
C ALA A 40 -3.32 2.47 -2.62
N THR A 41 -2.27 1.65 -2.50
CA THR A 41 -1.24 1.84 -1.46
C THR A 41 -0.40 3.10 -1.74
N ARG A 42 -0.05 3.35 -3.00
CA ARG A 42 0.66 4.56 -3.45
C ARG A 42 -0.14 5.81 -3.12
N GLU A 43 -1.43 5.83 -3.45
CA GLU A 43 -2.33 6.95 -3.15
C GLU A 43 -2.38 7.26 -1.66
N ARG A 44 -2.39 6.24 -0.78
CA ARG A 44 -2.35 6.49 0.66
C ARG A 44 -1.05 7.10 1.16
N TYR A 45 0.08 6.73 0.60
CA TYR A 45 1.34 7.40 0.97
C TYR A 45 1.36 8.85 0.51
N ILE A 46 0.84 9.15 -0.68
CA ILE A 46 0.67 10.52 -1.16
C ILE A 46 -0.24 11.29 -0.22
N GLU A 47 -1.43 10.75 0.09
CA GLU A 47 -2.37 11.40 1.01
C GLU A 47 -1.74 11.67 2.38
N ALA A 48 -1.00 10.71 2.94
CA ALA A 48 -0.30 10.88 4.21
C ALA A 48 0.73 12.01 4.14
N TYR A 49 1.56 12.02 3.09
CA TYR A 49 2.56 13.05 2.87
C TYR A 49 1.92 14.44 2.78
N GLU A 50 0.90 14.60 1.95
CA GLU A 50 0.26 15.89 1.69
C GLU A 50 -0.47 16.40 2.95
N ARG A 51 -1.13 15.52 3.70
CA ARG A 51 -1.83 15.89 4.94
C ARG A 51 -0.89 16.31 6.07
N ILE A 52 0.26 15.65 6.19
CA ILE A 52 1.22 15.92 7.27
C ILE A 52 2.09 17.13 6.92
N SER A 53 2.57 17.21 5.69
CA SER A 53 3.50 18.25 5.25
C SER A 53 2.81 19.53 4.78
N GLY A 54 1.56 19.44 4.32
CA GLY A 54 0.88 20.54 3.63
C GLY A 54 1.43 20.86 2.24
N LEU A 55 2.36 20.05 1.73
CA LEU A 55 2.97 20.19 0.40
C LEU A 55 2.27 19.27 -0.60
N TRP A 56 2.31 19.63 -1.87
CA TRP A 56 1.76 18.79 -2.94
C TRP A 56 2.82 17.79 -3.43
N PHE A 57 2.48 16.51 -3.53
CA PHE A 57 3.46 15.50 -3.95
C PHE A 57 3.89 15.68 -5.41
N GLY A 58 3.06 16.31 -6.25
CA GLY A 58 3.41 16.65 -7.63
C GLY A 58 4.59 17.61 -7.75
N ASP A 59 4.91 18.37 -6.71
CA ASP A 59 6.07 19.27 -6.67
C ASP A 59 7.36 18.56 -6.22
N TRP A 60 7.28 17.27 -5.86
CA TRP A 60 8.43 16.52 -5.36
C TRP A 60 9.44 16.22 -6.47
N ILE A 61 10.74 16.33 -6.15
CA ILE A 61 11.82 16.09 -7.12
C ILE A 61 11.79 14.65 -7.65
N GLY A 62 11.77 14.49 -8.97
CA GLY A 62 11.80 13.20 -9.64
C GLY A 62 11.73 13.37 -11.16
N PRO A 63 11.98 12.30 -11.94
CA PRO A 63 11.65 12.31 -13.35
C PRO A 63 10.17 12.64 -13.51
N SER A 64 9.83 13.61 -14.35
CA SER A 64 8.45 13.82 -14.78
C SER A 64 7.96 12.51 -15.42
N ALA A 65 6.88 11.95 -14.88
CA ALA A 65 6.27 10.73 -15.40
C ALA A 65 5.69 10.94 -16.81
#